data_AF-A0AAN8XKG9-F1
#
_entry.id   AF-A0AAN8XKG9-F1
#
_cell.length_a   1.000
_cell.length_b   1.000
_cell.length_c   1.000
_cell.angle_alpha   90.00
_cell.angle_beta   90.00
_cell.angle_gamma   90.00
#
_symmetry.space_group_name_H-M   'P 1'
#
loop_
_entity.id
_entity.type
_entity.pdbx_description
1 polymer ?
#
loop_
_entity_poly.entity_id
_entity_poly.type
_entity_poly.pdbx_seq_one_letter_code
_entity_poly.pdbx_strand_id
1 'polypeptide(L)'
;MDYDSDENDNLDTGVVDIGEKGGLSSCGYCGKLRNLNIVELMCWQCGSWFHESCISYQFGKLVPFMLCYSFTCKNCSTTGVELFRKTQAQLRDMCITALANLQNNSKDKDGRHLFSLQRDIIPFLEQHWDALTTAARRTTQSWHATLQRMLMKEVDTYFTVEETGDNGEPGPHHPFFGLLTSDLTLIRPIVDAPGGWRSPLSSSSTYSFSPTLSDLAWKANLYSPKAYFKMIFQLQGSTPDPL
;
A
#
# COMPACT_ATOMS: atom_id res chain seq x y z
N MET A 1 45.48 -55.31 8.40
CA MET A 1 45.29 -53.87 8.11
C MET A 1 43.91 -53.58 8.65
N ASP A 2 43.88 -53.07 9.86
CA ASP A 2 42.67 -52.65 10.56
C ASP A 2 42.29 -51.28 10.03
N TYR A 3 41.02 -51.10 9.67
CA TYR A 3 40.32 -49.82 9.80
C TYR A 3 38.82 -50.13 9.96
N ASP A 4 38.34 -49.86 11.17
CA ASP A 4 36.94 -49.82 11.59
C ASP A 4 36.17 -48.69 10.90
N SER A 5 34.83 -48.82 10.98
CA SER A 5 33.88 -47.76 11.39
C SER A 5 32.71 -47.49 10.43
N ASP A 6 31.56 -47.99 10.89
CA ASP A 6 30.28 -47.29 11.09
C ASP A 6 29.16 -47.43 10.05
N GLU A 7 28.20 -48.28 10.45
CA GLU A 7 26.76 -48.18 10.17
C GLU A 7 26.23 -46.77 10.47
N ASN A 8 25.30 -46.28 9.65
CA ASN A 8 24.22 -45.43 10.16
C ASN A 8 22.97 -45.55 9.28
N ASP A 9 22.08 -46.46 9.69
CA ASP A 9 20.65 -46.37 9.38
C ASP A 9 20.11 -45.07 9.96
N ASN A 10 19.43 -44.27 9.16
CA ASN A 10 18.61 -43.19 9.70
C ASN A 10 17.27 -43.10 8.96
N LEU A 11 16.37 -44.00 9.36
CA LEU A 11 14.95 -43.78 9.34
C LEU A 11 14.62 -43.02 10.64
N ASP A 12 14.42 -41.70 10.60
CA ASP A 12 13.43 -41.11 11.49
C ASP A 12 12.99 -39.68 11.10
N THR A 13 11.72 -39.47 11.42
CA THR A 13 11.02 -38.26 11.82
C THR A 13 10.93 -37.06 10.88
N GLY A 14 9.70 -36.92 10.36
CA GLY A 14 9.11 -35.66 9.97
C GLY A 14 9.34 -34.57 11.02
N VAL A 15 10.16 -33.60 10.63
CA VAL A 15 10.08 -32.25 11.18
C VAL A 15 8.98 -31.56 10.39
N VAL A 16 7.75 -31.63 10.93
CA VAL A 16 6.75 -30.61 10.62
C VAL A 16 7.33 -29.34 11.21
N ASP A 17 7.94 -28.51 10.37
CA ASP A 17 8.46 -27.23 10.76
C ASP A 17 7.26 -26.34 11.13
N ILE A 18 6.84 -26.42 12.39
CA ILE A 18 5.96 -25.45 13.04
C ILE A 18 6.87 -24.25 13.37
N GLY A 19 7.41 -23.65 12.31
CA GLY A 19 8.45 -22.65 12.34
C GLY A 19 7.88 -21.30 11.92
N GLU A 20 7.91 -20.36 12.87
CA GLU A 20 7.65 -18.93 12.72
C GLU A 20 6.24 -18.52 12.27
N LYS A 21 5.51 -17.88 13.18
CA LYS A 21 4.34 -17.05 12.85
C LYS A 21 4.71 -16.15 11.68
N GLY A 22 4.09 -16.38 10.52
CA GLY A 22 4.51 -15.81 9.24
C GLY A 22 4.87 -14.32 9.35
N GLY A 23 6.15 -14.03 9.05
CA GLY A 23 6.69 -12.69 9.01
C GLY A 23 6.09 -11.87 7.87
N LEU A 24 6.58 -10.64 7.67
CA LEU A 24 6.14 -9.76 6.57
C LEU A 24 6.30 -10.42 5.17
N SER A 25 7.07 -11.50 5.07
CA SER A 25 7.41 -12.24 3.86
C SER A 25 6.68 -13.59 3.69
N SER A 26 5.90 -14.06 4.67
CA SER A 26 5.22 -15.36 4.59
C SER A 26 3.76 -15.32 5.08
N CYS A 27 2.97 -16.30 4.63
CA CYS A 27 1.57 -16.41 4.97
C CYS A 27 1.39 -16.88 6.42
N GLY A 28 0.61 -16.11 7.19
CA GLY A 28 0.34 -16.39 8.61
C GLY A 28 -0.48 -17.66 8.89
N TYR A 29 -0.94 -18.39 7.86
CA TYR A 29 -1.62 -19.69 8.01
C TYR A 29 -0.77 -20.86 7.52
N CYS A 30 -0.32 -20.83 6.27
CA CYS A 30 0.38 -21.97 5.68
C CYS A 30 1.91 -21.89 5.79
N GLY A 31 2.47 -20.79 6.31
CA GLY A 31 3.91 -20.57 6.43
C GLY A 31 4.66 -20.34 5.10
N LYS A 32 4.01 -20.61 3.96
CA LYS A 32 4.61 -20.42 2.63
C LYS A 32 4.87 -18.94 2.36
N LEU A 33 5.87 -18.67 1.54
CA LEU A 33 6.21 -17.32 1.10
C LEU A 33 5.03 -16.63 0.41
N ARG A 34 5.01 -15.30 0.52
CA ARG A 34 4.08 -14.46 -0.22
C ARG A 34 4.18 -14.69 -1.72
N ASN A 35 3.04 -14.57 -2.40
CA ASN A 35 2.93 -14.67 -3.84
C ASN A 35 2.16 -13.47 -4.40
N LEU A 36 2.89 -12.53 -4.99
CA LEU A 36 2.33 -11.29 -5.52
C LEU A 36 1.46 -11.48 -6.77
N ASN A 37 1.46 -12.67 -7.36
CA ASN A 37 0.61 -13.02 -8.51
C ASN A 37 -0.81 -13.45 -8.11
N ILE A 38 -1.06 -13.63 -6.81
CA ILE A 38 -2.39 -13.97 -6.29
C ILE A 38 -2.89 -12.90 -5.32
N VAL A 39 -4.15 -12.99 -4.94
CA VAL A 39 -4.71 -12.10 -3.94
C VAL A 39 -4.17 -12.50 -2.56
N GLU A 40 -3.64 -11.51 -1.86
CA GLU A 40 -3.19 -11.63 -0.48
C GLU A 40 -3.83 -10.53 0.36
N LEU A 41 -4.27 -10.88 1.57
CA LEU A 41 -4.87 -9.96 2.52
C LEU A 41 -3.99 -9.81 3.75
N MET A 42 -3.75 -8.58 4.15
CA MET A 42 -3.02 -8.22 5.35
C MET A 42 -4.02 -8.06 6.49
N CYS A 43 -3.81 -8.78 7.60
CA CYS A 43 -4.64 -8.61 8.78
C CYS A 43 -4.41 -7.22 9.38
N TRP A 44 -5.44 -6.45 9.72
CA TRP A 44 -5.22 -5.10 10.25
C TRP A 44 -4.63 -5.12 11.68
N GLN A 45 -4.84 -6.22 12.42
CA GLN A 45 -4.45 -6.35 13.82
C GLN A 45 -3.01 -6.85 14.01
N CYS A 46 -2.57 -7.87 13.24
CA CYS A 46 -1.25 -8.50 13.43
C CYS A 46 -0.20 -8.11 12.37
N GLY A 47 -0.56 -7.37 11.34
CA GLY A 47 -0.80 -7.93 10.01
C GLY A 47 0.31 -8.71 9.31
N SER A 48 0.44 -9.95 9.73
CA SER A 48 0.82 -10.99 8.78
C SER A 48 -0.07 -10.94 7.52
N TRP A 49 0.51 -11.40 6.41
CA TRP A 49 -0.20 -11.57 5.15
C TRP A 49 -0.83 -12.95 5.06
N PHE A 50 -1.90 -13.08 4.30
CA PHE A 50 -2.66 -14.31 4.15
C PHE A 50 -3.07 -14.48 2.68
N HIS A 51 -2.72 -15.61 2.07
CA HIS A 51 -3.20 -15.93 0.73
C HIS A 51 -4.72 -16.07 0.74
N GLU A 52 -5.39 -15.60 -0.31
CA GLU A 52 -6.82 -15.79 -0.51
C GLU A 52 -7.23 -17.27 -0.32
N SER A 53 -6.46 -18.20 -0.88
CA SER A 53 -6.72 -19.64 -0.79
C SER A 53 -6.52 -20.26 0.59
N CYS A 54 -5.85 -19.55 1.51
CA CYS A 54 -5.70 -19.98 2.90
C CYS A 54 -6.81 -19.46 3.81
N ILE A 55 -7.64 -18.54 3.32
CA ILE A 55 -8.72 -17.92 4.09
C ILE A 55 -10.00 -18.71 3.79
N SER A 56 -10.73 -19.07 4.84
CA SER A 56 -11.98 -19.84 4.71
C SER A 56 -13.18 -18.99 4.27
N TYR A 57 -13.11 -17.67 4.42
CA TYR A 57 -14.13 -16.74 3.95
C TYR A 57 -14.23 -16.75 2.42
N GLN A 58 -15.44 -16.94 1.88
CA GLN A 58 -15.68 -16.85 0.44
C GLN A 58 -15.77 -15.39 0.01
N PHE A 59 -14.75 -14.95 -0.73
CA PHE A 59 -14.73 -13.61 -1.28
C PHE A 59 -15.52 -13.50 -2.59
N GLY A 60 -15.99 -12.28 -2.87
CA GLY A 60 -16.42 -11.92 -4.22
C GLY A 60 -15.22 -11.63 -5.12
N LYS A 61 -15.43 -10.85 -6.18
CA LYS A 61 -14.33 -10.40 -7.05
C LYS A 61 -13.28 -9.60 -6.26
N LEU A 62 -12.03 -10.06 -6.33
CA LEU A 62 -10.84 -9.43 -5.77
C LEU A 62 -9.74 -9.32 -6.84
N VAL A 63 -8.74 -8.48 -6.58
CA VAL A 63 -7.57 -8.26 -7.43
C VAL A 63 -6.33 -8.15 -6.53
N PRO A 64 -5.15 -8.66 -6.95
CA PRO A 64 -3.91 -8.47 -6.20
C PRO A 64 -3.62 -6.99 -5.91
N PHE A 65 -2.89 -6.69 -4.84
CA PHE A 65 -2.57 -5.32 -4.41
C PHE A 65 -3.77 -4.42 -4.12
N MET A 66 -4.98 -4.95 -3.99
CA MET A 66 -6.16 -4.18 -3.56
C MET A 66 -5.88 -3.58 -2.17
N LEU A 67 -6.25 -2.31 -1.96
CA LEU A 67 -6.03 -1.62 -0.67
C LEU A 67 -7.33 -1.27 0.06
N CYS A 68 -8.47 -1.33 -0.63
CA CYS A 68 -9.78 -0.94 -0.12
C CYS A 68 -10.48 -2.09 0.63
N TYR A 69 -9.86 -2.59 1.70
CA TYR A 69 -10.49 -3.57 2.59
C TYR A 69 -10.00 -3.46 4.04
N SER A 70 -10.71 -4.14 4.93
CA SER A 70 -10.25 -4.50 6.27
C SER A 70 -10.41 -6.01 6.44
N PHE A 71 -9.35 -6.67 6.90
CA PHE A 71 -9.31 -8.10 7.14
C PHE A 71 -8.81 -8.40 8.56
N THR A 72 -9.48 -9.30 9.26
CA THR A 72 -9.06 -9.84 10.56
C THR A 72 -8.93 -11.36 10.44
N CYS A 73 -7.75 -11.90 10.73
CA CYS A 73 -7.51 -13.34 10.72
C CYS A 73 -8.15 -14.03 11.93
N LYS A 74 -8.39 -15.35 11.86
CA LYS A 74 -8.89 -16.21 12.95
C LYS A 74 -8.20 -15.95 14.30
N ASN A 75 -6.88 -15.81 14.30
CA ASN A 75 -6.09 -15.63 15.53
C ASN A 75 -6.28 -14.25 16.17
N CYS A 76 -6.70 -13.25 15.40
CA CYS A 76 -6.96 -11.89 15.90
C CYS A 76 -8.45 -11.62 16.14
N SER A 77 -9.33 -12.48 15.62
CA SER A 77 -10.77 -12.36 15.82
C SER A 77 -11.18 -12.92 17.18
N THR A 78 -11.99 -12.17 17.93
CA THR A 78 -12.49 -12.60 19.25
C THR A 78 -13.39 -13.82 19.19
N THR A 79 -13.99 -14.11 18.04
CA THR A 79 -14.87 -15.27 17.82
C THR A 79 -14.15 -16.44 17.15
N GLY A 80 -12.87 -16.29 16.80
CA GLY A 80 -12.13 -17.28 16.00
C GLY A 80 -12.55 -17.36 14.53
N VAL A 81 -13.45 -16.48 14.07
CA VAL A 81 -13.93 -16.42 12.68
C VAL A 81 -13.30 -15.25 11.95
N GLU A 82 -12.87 -15.47 10.71
CA GLU A 82 -12.31 -14.42 9.85
C GLU A 82 -13.34 -13.33 9.56
N LEU A 83 -12.89 -12.07 9.60
CA LEU A 83 -13.74 -10.92 9.28
C LEU A 83 -13.15 -10.20 8.07
N PHE A 84 -13.99 -10.00 7.05
CA PHE A 84 -13.61 -9.26 5.86
C PHE A 84 -14.66 -8.20 5.54
N ARG A 85 -14.21 -7.00 5.19
CA ARG A 85 -15.06 -5.90 4.76
C ARG A 85 -14.37 -5.11 3.66
N LYS A 86 -15.06 -4.86 2.54
CA LYS A 86 -14.63 -3.85 1.58
C LYS A 86 -14.82 -2.45 2.19
N THR A 87 -13.79 -1.63 2.12
CA THR A 87 -13.86 -0.22 2.53
C THR A 87 -14.17 0.64 1.31
N GLN A 88 -14.52 1.90 1.54
CA GLN A 88 -14.70 2.84 0.44
C GLN A 88 -13.36 3.07 -0.25
N ALA A 89 -13.27 2.69 -1.52
CA ALA A 89 -12.07 2.87 -2.29
C ALA A 89 -11.75 4.35 -2.49
N GLN A 90 -10.55 4.75 -2.06
CA GLN A 90 -9.98 6.04 -2.41
C GLN A 90 -9.43 5.96 -3.84
N LEU A 91 -9.54 7.06 -4.59
CA LEU A 91 -9.07 7.09 -5.97
C LEU A 91 -7.55 6.84 -6.06
N ARG A 92 -6.78 7.36 -5.09
CA ARG A 92 -5.36 7.04 -4.91
C ARG A 92 -5.13 5.54 -4.86
N ASP A 93 -5.83 4.85 -3.95
CA ASP A 93 -5.65 3.43 -3.68
C ASP A 93 -5.95 2.60 -4.93
N MET A 94 -7.00 2.96 -5.69
CA MET A 94 -7.30 2.35 -6.98
C MET A 94 -6.15 2.51 -7.98
N CYS A 95 -5.51 3.69 -8.03
CA CYS A 95 -4.36 3.94 -8.90
C CYS A 95 -3.14 3.11 -8.48
N ILE A 96 -2.86 3.03 -7.17
CA ILE A 96 -1.78 2.21 -6.63
C ILE A 96 -2.02 0.75 -7.01
N THR A 97 -3.23 0.22 -6.78
CA THR A 97 -3.58 -1.14 -7.17
C THR A 97 -3.39 -1.36 -8.67
N ALA A 98 -3.83 -0.43 -9.52
CA ALA A 98 -3.67 -0.55 -10.97
C ALA A 98 -2.20 -0.61 -11.40
N LEU A 99 -1.40 0.37 -10.97
CA LEU A 99 0.02 0.44 -11.33
C LEU A 99 0.81 -0.74 -10.76
N ALA A 100 0.50 -1.21 -9.55
CA ALA A 100 1.14 -2.37 -8.96
C ALA A 100 0.90 -3.65 -9.78
N ASN A 101 -0.35 -3.88 -10.22
CA ASN A 101 -0.66 -5.02 -11.07
C ASN A 101 0.00 -4.90 -12.45
N LEU A 102 -0.03 -3.72 -13.06
CA LEU A 102 0.59 -3.47 -14.35
C LEU A 102 2.12 -3.71 -14.28
N GLN A 103 2.77 -3.18 -13.25
CA GLN A 103 4.19 -3.37 -12.97
C GLN A 103 4.54 -4.82 -12.65
N ASN A 104 3.70 -5.53 -11.89
CA ASN A 104 3.95 -6.92 -11.60
C ASN A 104 3.85 -7.79 -12.88
N ASN A 105 2.85 -7.50 -13.72
CA ASN A 105 2.64 -8.20 -14.98
C ASN A 105 3.67 -7.87 -16.07
N SER A 106 4.37 -6.73 -15.97
CA SER A 106 5.42 -6.35 -16.90
C SER A 106 6.77 -6.97 -16.56
N LYS A 107 7.03 -7.32 -15.29
CA LYS A 107 8.29 -7.97 -14.85
C LYS A 107 8.65 -9.18 -15.72
N ASP A 108 7.67 -10.00 -16.06
CA ASP A 108 7.86 -11.22 -16.85
C ASP A 108 7.84 -10.97 -18.37
N LYS A 109 7.58 -9.73 -18.83
CA LYS A 109 7.39 -9.38 -20.25
C LYS A 109 8.49 -8.47 -20.78
N ASP A 110 8.48 -7.22 -20.34
CA ASP A 110 9.33 -6.13 -20.86
C ASP A 110 10.01 -5.32 -19.75
N GLY A 111 9.71 -5.59 -18.49
CA GLY A 111 10.27 -4.89 -17.34
C GLY A 111 9.86 -3.41 -17.24
N ARG A 112 8.82 -2.97 -17.95
CA ARG A 112 8.42 -1.55 -17.91
C ARG A 112 7.82 -1.17 -16.56
N HIS A 113 8.15 0.02 -16.07
CA HIS A 113 7.66 0.56 -14.79
C HIS A 113 6.77 1.81 -14.96
N LEU A 114 6.61 2.29 -16.19
CA LEU A 114 5.79 3.43 -16.56
C LEU A 114 4.66 2.98 -17.49
N PHE A 115 3.46 3.49 -17.26
CA PHE A 115 2.22 3.07 -17.91
C PHE A 115 1.40 4.26 -18.36
N SER A 116 0.90 4.22 -19.59
CA SER A 116 0.10 5.30 -20.15
C SER A 116 -1.25 5.37 -19.44
N LEU A 117 -1.66 6.59 -19.08
CA LEU A 117 -2.97 6.81 -18.45
C LEU A 117 -4.11 6.21 -19.29
N GLN A 118 -4.13 6.51 -20.58
CA GLN A 118 -5.23 6.15 -21.48
C GLN A 118 -5.15 4.70 -21.97
N ARG A 119 -3.94 4.17 -22.19
CA ARG A 119 -3.76 2.84 -22.78
C ARG A 119 -3.65 1.71 -21.76
N ASP A 120 -3.20 2.00 -20.55
CA ASP A 120 -2.89 0.97 -19.56
C ASP A 120 -3.75 1.15 -18.29
N ILE A 121 -3.69 2.32 -17.64
CA ILE A 121 -4.29 2.53 -16.31
C ILE A 121 -5.82 2.55 -16.37
N ILE A 122 -6.42 3.34 -17.27
CA ILE A 122 -7.88 3.41 -17.42
C ILE A 122 -8.48 2.05 -17.80
N PRO A 123 -7.99 1.34 -18.84
CA PRO A 123 -8.50 0.02 -19.18
C PRO A 123 -8.42 -0.98 -18.03
N PHE A 124 -7.34 -0.96 -17.24
CA PHE A 124 -7.24 -1.80 -16.04
C PHE A 124 -8.35 -1.49 -15.03
N LEU A 125 -8.58 -0.21 -14.72
CA LEU A 125 -9.60 0.20 -13.76
C LEU A 125 -11.01 -0.14 -14.24
N GLU A 126 -11.29 0.03 -15.53
CA GLU A 126 -12.57 -0.35 -16.11
C GLU A 126 -12.81 -1.86 -16.03
N GLN A 127 -11.83 -2.67 -16.40
CA GLN A 127 -11.91 -4.13 -16.36
C GLN A 127 -12.18 -4.65 -14.94
N HIS A 128 -11.59 -4.02 -13.93
CA HIS A 128 -11.63 -4.49 -12.54
C HIS A 128 -12.56 -3.67 -11.62
N TRP A 129 -13.44 -2.85 -12.20
CA TRP A 129 -14.27 -1.88 -11.46
C TRP A 129 -15.01 -2.49 -10.27
N ASP A 130 -15.73 -3.60 -10.49
CA ASP A 130 -16.53 -4.29 -9.46
C ASP A 130 -15.69 -4.87 -8.31
N ALA A 131 -14.41 -5.17 -8.59
CA ALA A 131 -13.50 -5.66 -7.57
C ALA A 131 -13.01 -4.51 -6.68
N LEU A 132 -12.68 -3.37 -7.31
CA LEU A 132 -12.10 -2.19 -6.68
C LEU A 132 -13.11 -1.33 -5.92
N THR A 133 -14.36 -1.23 -6.38
CA THR A 133 -15.35 -0.35 -5.76
C THR A 133 -16.78 -0.85 -5.93
N THR A 134 -17.65 -0.44 -5.00
CA THR A 134 -19.10 -0.66 -5.11
C THR A 134 -19.83 0.52 -5.76
N ALA A 135 -19.10 1.59 -6.10
CA ALA A 135 -19.67 2.73 -6.80
C ALA A 135 -20.18 2.32 -8.19
N ALA A 136 -21.24 2.99 -8.67
CA ALA A 136 -21.74 2.77 -10.01
C ALA A 136 -20.64 2.96 -11.05
N ARG A 137 -20.63 2.09 -12.07
CA ARG A 137 -19.65 2.17 -13.16
C ARG A 137 -19.78 3.50 -13.87
N ARG A 138 -18.65 4.13 -14.13
CA ARG A 138 -18.60 5.40 -14.83
C ARG A 138 -18.67 5.14 -16.33
N THR A 139 -19.65 5.72 -17.01
CA THR A 139 -19.90 5.51 -18.44
C THR A 139 -19.38 6.65 -19.31
N THR A 140 -19.05 7.80 -18.71
CA THR A 140 -18.53 8.99 -19.40
C THR A 140 -17.02 9.11 -19.19
N GLN A 141 -16.27 9.62 -20.16
CA GLN A 141 -14.80 9.80 -19.99
C GLN A 141 -14.40 10.94 -19.05
N SER A 142 -15.35 11.72 -18.53
CA SER A 142 -15.08 12.88 -17.64
C SER A 142 -14.32 12.51 -16.35
N TRP A 143 -14.33 11.25 -15.92
CA TRP A 143 -13.56 10.81 -14.76
C TRP A 143 -12.07 10.60 -15.07
N HIS A 144 -11.67 10.47 -16.33
CA HIS A 144 -10.25 10.35 -16.72
C HIS A 144 -9.47 11.59 -16.27
N ALA A 145 -10.06 12.78 -16.43
CA ALA A 145 -9.47 14.03 -15.94
C ALA A 145 -9.37 14.08 -14.40
N THR A 146 -10.28 13.42 -13.68
CA THR A 146 -10.21 13.30 -12.22
C THR A 146 -9.09 12.35 -11.79
N LEU A 147 -8.94 11.24 -12.52
CA LEU A 147 -7.84 10.28 -12.33
C LEU A 147 -6.48 10.95 -12.56
N GLN A 148 -6.33 11.66 -13.68
CA GLN A 148 -5.11 12.40 -13.99
C GLN A 148 -4.78 13.44 -12.92
N ARG A 149 -5.76 14.26 -12.49
CA ARG A 149 -5.55 15.24 -11.42
C ARG A 149 -5.11 14.60 -10.11
N MET A 150 -5.64 13.43 -9.76
CA MET A 150 -5.21 12.69 -8.57
C MET A 150 -3.75 12.24 -8.74
N LEU A 151 -3.44 11.56 -9.84
CA LEU A 151 -2.09 11.03 -10.12
C LEU A 151 -1.06 12.15 -10.04
N MET A 152 -1.31 13.27 -10.74
CA MET A 152 -0.47 14.46 -10.73
C MET A 152 -0.31 15.07 -9.34
N LYS A 153 -1.40 15.15 -8.56
CA LYS A 153 -1.37 15.72 -7.20
C LYS A 153 -0.48 14.93 -6.24
N GLU A 154 -0.34 13.62 -6.47
CA GLU A 154 0.36 12.71 -5.57
C GLU A 154 1.66 12.13 -6.16
N VAL A 155 2.17 12.79 -7.21
CA VAL A 155 3.55 12.64 -7.67
C VAL A 155 4.51 12.93 -6.51
N ASP A 156 5.65 12.25 -6.49
CA ASP A 156 6.69 12.29 -5.45
C ASP A 156 6.27 11.74 -4.08
N THR A 157 4.98 11.46 -3.87
CA THR A 157 4.48 10.79 -2.66
C THR A 157 4.23 9.31 -2.92
N TYR A 158 3.49 9.00 -3.99
CA TYR A 158 3.14 7.62 -4.37
C TYR A 158 3.51 7.30 -5.82
N PHE A 159 3.52 8.31 -6.69
CA PHE A 159 3.65 8.14 -8.13
C PHE A 159 4.87 8.85 -8.70
N THR A 160 5.35 8.35 -9.83
CA THR A 160 6.24 9.05 -10.75
C THR A 160 5.48 9.39 -12.02
N VAL A 161 5.91 10.42 -12.73
CA VAL A 161 5.30 10.84 -14.00
C VAL A 161 6.37 11.13 -15.03
N GLU A 162 6.08 10.73 -16.26
CA GLU A 162 6.75 11.20 -17.46
C GLU A 162 5.70 11.92 -18.32
N GLU A 163 5.86 13.22 -18.49
CA GLU A 163 4.94 14.07 -19.27
C GLU A 163 5.35 14.21 -20.73
N THR A 164 6.66 14.10 -21.00
CA THR A 164 7.26 14.33 -22.31
C THR A 164 8.28 13.25 -22.63
N GLY A 165 8.50 12.99 -23.92
CA GLY A 165 9.55 12.10 -24.38
C GLY A 165 10.92 12.79 -24.47
N ASP A 166 11.91 12.09 -25.02
CA ASP A 166 13.29 12.56 -25.16
C ASP A 166 13.45 13.91 -25.91
N ASN A 167 12.48 14.25 -26.76
CA ASN A 167 12.46 15.50 -27.52
C ASN A 167 11.86 16.68 -26.74
N GLY A 168 11.45 16.48 -25.48
CA GLY A 168 10.82 17.50 -24.64
C GLY A 168 9.35 17.77 -24.98
N GLU A 169 8.76 17.02 -25.92
CA GLU A 169 7.34 17.14 -26.31
C GLU A 169 6.55 15.91 -25.85
N PRO A 170 5.26 16.06 -25.50
CA PRO A 170 4.39 14.92 -25.20
C PRO A 170 4.25 14.01 -26.42
N GLY A 171 4.60 12.73 -26.24
CA GLY A 171 4.32 11.69 -27.22
C GLY A 171 2.83 11.34 -27.29
N PRO A 172 2.42 10.51 -28.25
CA PRO A 172 1.01 10.19 -28.50
C PRO A 172 0.29 9.44 -27.36
N HIS A 173 1.04 8.98 -26.35
CA HIS A 173 0.52 8.17 -25.24
C HIS A 173 0.85 8.76 -23.87
N HIS A 174 1.52 9.90 -23.83
CA HIS A 174 1.75 10.66 -22.61
C HIS A 174 0.42 11.17 -22.04
N PRO A 175 0.34 11.39 -20.71
CA PRO A 175 1.39 11.13 -19.72
C PRO A 175 1.49 9.64 -19.34
N PHE A 176 2.70 9.22 -18.96
CA PHE A 176 2.96 7.92 -18.33
C PHE A 176 3.13 8.08 -16.83
N PHE A 177 2.63 7.11 -16.06
CA PHE A 177 2.75 7.08 -14.61
C PHE A 177 3.36 5.76 -14.13
N GLY A 178 4.11 5.82 -13.04
CA GLY A 178 4.65 4.67 -12.34
C GLY A 178 4.45 4.77 -10.84
N LEU A 179 4.77 3.70 -10.12
CA LEU A 179 4.89 3.75 -8.67
C LEU A 179 6.26 4.33 -8.30
N LEU A 180 6.30 5.15 -7.25
CA LEU A 180 7.55 5.61 -6.67
C LEU A 180 8.33 4.45 -6.01
N THR A 181 7.60 3.48 -5.45
CA THR A 181 8.17 2.25 -4.86
C THR A 181 8.30 1.15 -5.92
N SER A 182 9.51 0.63 -6.10
CA SER A 182 9.79 -0.52 -6.96
C SER A 182 9.48 -1.86 -6.27
N ASP A 183 9.61 -1.91 -4.94
CA ASP A 183 9.29 -3.08 -4.13
C ASP A 183 7.80 -3.17 -3.82
N LEU A 184 7.09 -3.92 -4.65
CA LEU A 184 5.65 -4.14 -4.51
C LEU A 184 5.26 -4.87 -3.21
N THR A 185 6.20 -5.49 -2.48
CA THR A 185 5.89 -6.13 -1.19
C THR A 185 5.54 -5.13 -0.10
N LEU A 186 5.96 -3.87 -0.27
CA LEU A 186 5.70 -2.75 0.64
C LEU A 186 4.28 -2.16 0.51
N ILE A 187 3.58 -2.50 -0.58
CA ILE A 187 2.21 -2.04 -0.81
C ILE A 187 1.28 -2.71 0.18
N ARG A 188 0.62 -1.89 1.01
CA ARG A 188 -0.24 -2.35 2.09
C ARG A 188 -1.36 -1.36 2.39
N PRO A 189 -2.53 -1.84 2.84
CA PRO A 189 -3.60 -0.95 3.31
C PRO A 189 -3.12 -0.01 4.42
N ILE A 190 -3.49 1.26 4.32
CA ILE A 190 -3.28 2.21 5.42
C ILE A 190 -4.38 1.94 6.46
N VAL A 191 -3.97 1.56 7.66
CA VAL A 191 -4.91 1.29 8.76
C VAL A 191 -5.12 2.58 9.53
N ASP A 192 -6.29 3.22 9.34
CA ASP A 192 -6.71 4.42 10.09
C ASP A 192 -7.19 4.06 11.52
N ALA A 193 -6.38 3.31 12.28
CA ALA A 193 -6.71 2.98 13.66
C ALA A 193 -6.02 3.97 14.63
N PRO A 194 -6.76 4.57 15.58
CA PRO A 194 -6.14 5.30 16.69
C PRO A 194 -5.33 4.33 17.55
N GLY A 195 -4.01 4.30 17.31
CA GLY A 195 -3.09 3.33 17.91
C GLY A 195 -2.09 2.72 16.94
N GLY A 196 -2.26 2.95 15.64
CA GLY A 196 -1.36 2.42 14.61
C GLY A 196 -1.32 0.91 14.58
N TRP A 197 -0.44 0.39 13.73
CA TRP A 197 -0.17 -1.02 13.61
C TRP A 197 0.55 -1.54 14.85
N ARG A 198 -0.13 -2.32 15.71
CA ARG A 198 0.52 -3.02 16.83
C ARG A 198 1.13 -4.31 16.30
N SER A 199 2.43 -4.28 16.00
CA SER A 199 3.14 -5.49 15.62
C SER A 199 3.05 -6.52 16.77
N PRO A 200 2.60 -7.76 16.54
CA PRO A 200 2.44 -8.78 17.58
C PRO A 200 3.79 -9.26 18.14
N LEU A 201 4.92 -8.83 17.56
CA LEU A 201 6.26 -8.99 18.12
C LEU A 201 6.51 -8.09 19.34
N SER A 202 5.63 -7.13 19.64
CA SER A 202 5.68 -6.37 20.90
C SER A 202 4.97 -7.10 22.03
N SER A 203 5.34 -8.35 22.31
CA SER A 203 5.11 -8.94 23.62
C SER A 203 6.36 -8.73 24.46
N SER A 204 6.52 -7.53 25.04
CA SER A 204 7.15 -7.29 26.34
C SER A 204 7.05 -5.82 26.76
N SER A 205 6.59 -5.63 27.99
CA SER A 205 6.57 -4.40 28.81
C SER A 205 5.67 -3.25 28.38
N THR A 206 4.52 -3.16 29.05
CA THR A 206 3.87 -1.90 29.38
C THR A 206 4.85 -0.98 30.11
N TYR A 207 5.33 0.06 29.45
CA TYR A 207 5.72 1.30 30.13
C TYR A 207 4.81 2.42 29.62
N SER A 208 3.83 2.77 30.45
CA SER A 208 3.02 3.96 30.30
C SER A 208 3.91 5.20 30.49
N PHE A 209 4.31 5.84 29.40
CA PHE A 209 4.85 7.20 29.46
C PHE A 209 3.69 8.19 29.44
N SER A 210 3.46 8.85 30.56
CA SER A 210 2.67 10.08 30.64
C SER A 210 3.48 11.23 30.00
N PRO A 211 2.95 11.95 29.00
CA PRO A 211 3.70 13.01 28.33
C PRO A 211 3.90 14.19 29.29
N THR A 212 5.12 14.75 29.30
CA THR A 212 5.44 15.97 30.06
C THR A 212 4.98 17.21 29.30
N LEU A 213 4.84 18.34 30.00
CA LEU A 213 4.37 19.62 29.45
C LEU A 213 5.19 20.15 28.25
N SER A 214 6.42 19.66 28.05
CA SER A 214 7.23 19.97 26.86
C SER A 214 6.68 19.37 25.57
N ASP A 215 6.01 18.21 25.65
CA ASP A 215 5.46 17.50 24.47
C ASP A 215 4.18 18.15 23.93
N LEU A 216 3.51 18.98 24.74
CA LEU A 216 2.36 19.77 24.31
C LEU A 216 2.78 21.07 23.60
N ALA A 217 4.01 21.57 23.85
CA ALA A 217 4.50 22.81 23.28
C ALA A 217 4.91 22.67 21.79
N TRP A 218 5.40 21.50 21.36
CA TRP A 218 5.80 21.30 19.96
C TRP A 218 4.60 21.19 19.00
N LYS A 219 3.47 20.64 19.47
CA LYS A 219 2.25 20.48 18.67
C LYS A 219 1.51 21.79 18.39
N ALA A 220 1.78 22.85 19.15
CA ALA A 220 1.13 24.14 18.97
C ALA A 220 1.70 24.97 17.82
N ASN A 221 2.90 24.65 17.31
CA ASN A 221 3.67 25.56 16.44
C ASN A 221 3.65 25.23 14.93
N LEU A 222 2.75 24.36 14.46
CA LEU A 222 2.68 23.96 13.05
C LEU A 222 1.31 24.18 12.37
N TYR A 223 0.39 24.93 13.00
CA TYR A 223 -0.88 25.30 12.39
C TYR A 223 -0.98 26.82 12.13
N SER A 224 -0.55 27.26 10.94
CA SER A 224 -1.36 28.11 10.03
C SER A 224 -0.49 28.77 8.93
N PRO A 225 -0.58 28.30 7.67
CA PRO A 225 0.09 28.91 6.51
C PRO A 225 -0.44 30.31 6.10
N LYS A 226 -1.39 30.91 6.84
CA LYS A 226 -1.97 32.22 6.49
C LYS A 226 -1.27 33.44 7.11
N ALA A 227 -0.33 33.23 8.04
CA ALA A 227 0.39 34.34 8.68
C ALA A 227 1.60 34.85 7.88
N TYR A 228 2.18 34.01 7.00
CA TYR A 228 3.41 34.37 6.27
C TYR A 228 3.16 35.36 5.12
N PHE A 229 1.98 35.31 4.49
CA PHE A 229 1.65 36.21 3.37
C PHE A 229 1.25 37.62 3.79
N LYS A 230 0.89 37.84 5.08
CA LYS A 230 0.52 39.17 5.59
C LYS A 230 1.72 40.00 6.02
N MET A 231 2.90 39.39 6.18
CA MET A 231 4.11 40.08 6.65
C MET A 231 5.01 40.60 5.51
N ILE A 232 4.85 40.08 4.28
CA ILE A 232 5.64 40.52 3.11
C ILE A 232 5.08 41.80 2.46
N PHE A 233 3.77 42.06 2.58
CA PHE A 233 3.13 43.25 1.97
C PHE A 233 3.26 44.55 2.79
N GLN A 234 3.96 44.51 3.92
CA GLN A 234 4.05 45.64 4.86
C GLN A 234 5.45 46.24 5.00
N LEU A 235 6.39 45.89 4.09
CA LEU A 235 7.77 46.42 4.09
C LEU A 235 8.19 47.16 2.81
N GLN A 236 7.26 47.54 1.93
CA GLN A 236 7.56 48.38 0.74
C GLN A 236 6.53 49.50 0.51
N GLY A 237 6.21 50.29 1.54
CA GLY A 237 5.33 51.45 1.44
C GLY A 237 6.03 52.73 1.88
N SER A 238 6.81 53.34 0.99
CA SER A 238 7.36 54.69 1.14
C SER A 238 6.28 55.72 0.80
N THR A 239 6.00 56.69 1.68
CA THR A 239 5.45 58.01 1.30
C THR A 239 5.85 59.08 2.33
N PRO A 240 5.93 60.37 1.93
CA PRO A 240 6.72 61.41 2.58
C PRO A 240 5.95 62.21 3.64
N ASP A 241 6.68 62.83 4.58
CA ASP A 241 6.13 63.82 5.51
C ASP A 241 6.03 65.21 4.85
N PRO A 242 4.96 65.98 5.14
CA PRO A 242 4.89 67.40 4.84
C PRO A 242 5.17 68.28 6.07
N LEU A 243 5.63 69.51 5.75
CA LEU A 243 5.88 70.71 6.58
C LEU A 243 7.28 70.84 7.19
#